data_AF-A0A3S1QZQ2-F1
#
_entry.id   AF-A0A3S1QZQ2-F1
#
_cell.length_a   1.000
_cell.length_b   1.000
_cell.length_c   1.000
_cell.angle_alpha   90.00
_cell.angle_beta   90.00
_cell.angle_gamma   90.00
#
_symmetry.space_group_name_H-M   'P 1'
#
loop_
_entity.id
_entity.type
_entity.pdbx_description
1 polymer ?
#
loop_
_entity_poly.entity_id
_entity_poly.type
_entity_poly.pdbx_seq_one_letter_code
_entity_poly.pdbx_strand_id
1 'polypeptide(L)'
;PTPLLGPALMPALAKRRIDLIKLLLDGGANPNSKRSRENAIHIAVNLGCLDCVRALVEAGADVNAKTKDGKTPLHLAKFKGLREIADYLMSHGVILPTPSPISMKLATADIEKGRTSFTRLCAGCHNVEPQGGTKTGPNLWSVVGRDKASMTKMRYSDTLLGWEGVWTYEDLNKYLLEPMVTTPGVYMEMPGVPDETERVNLIAYLHTLSDKPIPLP
;
A
#
# COMPACT_ATOMS: atom_id res chain seq x y z
N PRO A 1 -8.93 31.73 22.40
CA PRO A 1 -8.57 30.35 22.80
C PRO A 1 -9.41 29.32 22.05
N THR A 2 -8.82 28.64 21.06
CA THR A 2 -9.38 27.38 20.54
C THR A 2 -9.39 26.35 21.68
N PRO A 3 -10.53 25.72 22.01
CA PRO A 3 -10.59 24.80 23.14
C PRO A 3 -9.66 23.61 22.93
N LEU A 4 -9.10 23.10 24.04
CA LEU A 4 -8.13 22.00 24.13
C LEU A 4 -8.59 20.68 23.46
N LEU A 5 -9.84 20.61 22.99
CA LEU A 5 -10.51 19.46 22.37
C LEU A 5 -10.48 19.47 20.82
N GLY A 6 -9.99 20.54 20.17
CA GLY A 6 -10.07 20.71 18.71
C GLY A 6 -11.46 21.19 18.24
N PRO A 7 -11.66 21.41 16.92
CA PRO A 7 -12.96 21.77 16.35
C PRO A 7 -14.06 20.78 16.79
N ALA A 8 -15.30 21.22 17.02
CA ALA A 8 -16.40 20.41 17.58
C ALA A 8 -16.65 19.07 16.85
N LEU A 9 -16.26 19.00 15.57
CA LEU A 9 -16.25 17.79 14.75
C LEU A 9 -15.39 16.66 15.35
N MET A 10 -14.24 16.98 15.96
CA MET A 10 -13.29 15.99 16.47
C MET A 10 -13.82 15.21 17.69
N PRO A 11 -14.41 15.87 18.72
CA PRO A 11 -15.14 15.15 19.77
C PRO A 11 -16.32 14.32 19.24
N ALA A 12 -17.08 14.82 18.27
CA ALA A 12 -18.20 14.07 17.67
C ALA A 12 -17.72 12.78 16.98
N LEU A 13 -16.61 12.85 16.24
CA LEU A 13 -15.92 11.70 15.64
C LEU A 13 -15.44 10.71 16.70
N ALA A 14 -14.76 11.19 17.74
CA ALA A 14 -14.26 10.34 18.82
C ALA A 14 -15.38 9.56 19.55
N LYS A 15 -16.61 10.05 19.49
CA LYS A 15 -17.82 9.41 20.05
C LYS A 15 -18.69 8.70 19.01
N ARG A 16 -18.29 8.67 17.73
CA ARG A 16 -19.03 8.07 16.59
C ARG A 16 -20.48 8.56 16.51
N ARG A 17 -20.74 9.83 16.86
CA ARG A 17 -22.09 10.42 16.85
C ARG A 17 -22.42 10.90 15.42
N ILE A 18 -22.85 9.98 14.56
CA ILE A 18 -23.03 10.25 13.12
C ILE A 18 -23.96 11.43 12.83
N ASP A 19 -25.08 11.55 13.53
CA ASP A 19 -26.03 12.66 13.31
C ASP A 19 -25.40 14.01 13.64
N LEU A 20 -24.60 14.07 14.71
CA LEU A 20 -23.88 15.27 15.09
C LEU A 20 -22.74 15.58 14.12
N ILE A 21 -22.05 14.56 13.60
CA ILE A 21 -21.01 14.73 12.57
C ILE A 21 -21.64 15.36 11.32
N LYS A 22 -22.74 14.79 10.81
CA LYS A 22 -23.46 15.31 9.64
C LYS A 22 -23.94 16.74 9.88
N LEU A 23 -24.62 16.99 11.00
CA LEU A 23 -25.09 18.34 11.37
C LEU A 23 -23.95 19.37 11.40
N LEU A 24 -22.79 19.00 11.96
CA LEU A 24 -21.64 19.90 12.01
C LEU A 24 -21.06 20.17 10.62
N LEU A 25 -20.94 19.14 9.77
CA LEU A 25 -20.45 19.28 8.39
C LEU A 25 -21.40 20.12 7.53
N ASP A 26 -22.70 19.87 7.62
CA ASP A 26 -23.76 20.67 6.97
C ASP A 26 -23.74 22.13 7.45
N GLY A 27 -23.37 22.34 8.73
CA GLY A 27 -23.14 23.66 9.33
C GLY A 27 -21.80 24.31 8.97
N GLY A 28 -21.03 23.74 8.04
CA GLY A 28 -19.77 24.31 7.55
C GLY A 28 -18.53 23.95 8.39
N ALA A 29 -18.60 22.93 9.25
CA ALA A 29 -17.41 22.42 9.93
C ALA A 29 -16.41 21.90 8.89
N ASN A 30 -15.13 22.28 9.04
CA ASN A 30 -14.09 21.85 8.13
C ASN A 30 -13.89 20.31 8.22
N PRO A 31 -14.17 19.54 7.15
CA PRO A 31 -13.98 18.08 7.12
C PRO A 31 -12.51 17.66 7.22
N ASN A 32 -11.57 18.58 6.97
CA ASN A 32 -10.14 18.40 7.09
C ASN A 32 -9.60 18.90 8.45
N SER A 33 -10.48 19.01 9.45
CA SER A 33 -10.09 19.33 10.82
C SER A 33 -9.08 18.32 11.38
N LYS A 34 -8.15 18.80 12.21
CA LYS A 34 -7.10 18.00 12.81
C LYS A 34 -7.08 18.12 14.34
N ARG A 35 -6.75 17.04 15.03
CA ARG A 35 -6.53 17.01 16.48
C ARG A 35 -5.22 16.33 16.79
N SER A 36 -4.32 17.07 17.44
CA SER A 36 -2.97 16.68 17.85
C SER A 36 -2.06 16.24 16.69
N ARG A 37 -2.42 15.22 15.90
CA ARG A 37 -1.66 14.68 14.75
C ARG A 37 -2.52 13.94 13.70
N GLU A 38 -3.83 13.80 13.91
CA GLU A 38 -4.71 13.03 13.02
C GLU A 38 -5.75 13.95 12.39
N ASN A 39 -5.95 13.80 11.08
CA ASN A 39 -7.08 14.42 10.39
C ASN A 39 -8.37 13.67 10.77
N ALA A 40 -9.50 14.35 10.68
CA ALA A 40 -10.82 13.79 10.94
C ALA A 40 -11.04 12.42 10.25
N ILE A 41 -10.61 12.30 8.98
CA ILE A 41 -10.74 11.06 8.22
C ILE A 41 -9.86 9.92 8.76
N HIS A 42 -8.65 10.20 9.24
CA HIS A 42 -7.81 9.18 9.91
C HIS A 42 -8.47 8.67 11.19
N ILE A 43 -9.10 9.56 11.97
CA ILE A 43 -9.85 9.17 13.17
C ILE A 43 -11.02 8.27 12.80
N ALA A 44 -11.82 8.64 11.79
CA ALA A 44 -12.94 7.84 11.33
C ALA A 44 -12.51 6.42 10.89
N VAL A 45 -11.39 6.32 10.15
CA VAL A 45 -10.80 5.04 9.74
C VAL A 45 -10.27 4.27 10.95
N ASN A 46 -9.57 4.90 11.88
CA ASN A 46 -9.03 4.24 13.07
C ASN A 46 -10.11 3.63 13.97
N LEU A 47 -11.28 4.27 14.01
CA LEU A 47 -12.49 3.81 14.69
C LEU A 47 -13.28 2.76 13.90
N GLY A 48 -12.89 2.44 12.66
CA GLY A 48 -13.64 1.54 11.78
C GLY A 48 -15.07 2.04 11.50
N CYS A 49 -15.30 3.36 11.50
CA CYS A 49 -16.63 3.94 11.31
C CYS A 49 -16.84 4.28 9.83
N LEU A 50 -17.39 3.33 9.04
CA LEU A 50 -17.66 3.56 7.61
C LEU A 50 -18.57 4.77 7.38
N ASP A 51 -19.65 4.92 8.14
CA ASP A 51 -20.56 6.06 8.00
C ASP A 51 -19.89 7.40 8.30
N CYS A 52 -18.96 7.43 9.26
CA CYS A 52 -18.17 8.62 9.55
C CYS A 52 -17.22 8.94 8.39
N VAL A 53 -16.59 7.92 7.78
CA VAL A 53 -15.74 8.09 6.59
C VAL A 53 -16.57 8.65 5.44
N ARG A 54 -17.75 8.08 5.17
CA ARG A 54 -18.67 8.55 4.13
C ARG A 54 -19.04 10.01 4.31
N ALA A 55 -19.54 10.37 5.51
CA ALA A 55 -19.93 11.75 5.80
C ALA A 55 -18.77 12.74 5.60
N LEU A 56 -17.55 12.38 6.01
CA LEU A 56 -16.37 13.22 5.81
C LEU A 56 -15.98 13.36 4.34
N VAL A 57 -15.98 12.26 3.58
CA VAL A 57 -15.63 12.26 2.15
C VAL A 57 -16.67 13.04 1.34
N GLU A 58 -17.96 12.84 1.61
CA GLU A 58 -19.07 13.59 1.00
C GLU A 58 -18.97 15.09 1.29
N ALA A 59 -18.48 15.47 2.47
CA ALA A 59 -18.24 16.85 2.84
C ALA A 59 -16.92 17.45 2.27
N GLY A 60 -16.12 16.66 1.54
CA GLY A 60 -14.87 17.13 0.92
C GLY A 60 -13.60 16.91 1.76
N ALA A 61 -13.58 15.88 2.61
CA ALA A 61 -12.34 15.44 3.25
C ALA A 61 -11.32 14.95 2.20
N ASP A 62 -10.06 15.30 2.40
CA ASP A 62 -8.94 14.82 1.60
C ASP A 62 -8.68 13.33 1.90
N VAL A 63 -9.13 12.46 0.99
CA VAL A 63 -8.90 11.00 1.08
C VAL A 63 -7.42 10.61 0.98
N ASN A 64 -6.56 11.52 0.54
CA ASN A 64 -5.11 11.33 0.40
C ASN A 64 -4.32 12.01 1.52
N ALA A 65 -5.01 12.60 2.52
CA ALA A 65 -4.36 13.30 3.62
C ALA A 65 -3.32 12.41 4.29
N LYS A 66 -2.12 12.95 4.53
CA LYS A 66 -1.03 12.19 5.16
C LYS A 66 -0.91 12.52 6.65
N THR A 67 -0.68 11.50 7.47
CA THR A 67 -0.18 11.71 8.83
C THR A 67 1.27 12.20 8.79
N LYS A 68 1.85 12.54 9.96
CA LYS A 68 3.29 12.88 10.05
C LYS A 68 4.20 11.75 9.57
N ASP A 69 3.75 10.50 9.69
CA ASP A 69 4.48 9.31 9.25
C ASP A 69 4.16 8.95 7.79
N GLY A 70 3.55 9.86 7.04
CA GLY A 70 3.23 9.69 5.62
C GLY A 70 2.03 8.78 5.33
N LYS A 71 1.30 8.30 6.34
CA LYS A 71 0.21 7.33 6.16
C LYS A 71 -1.08 8.00 5.69
N THR A 72 -1.67 7.49 4.62
CA THR A 72 -2.98 7.92 4.11
C THR A 72 -4.13 7.18 4.84
N PRO A 73 -5.39 7.63 4.75
CA PRO A 73 -6.55 6.86 5.22
C PRO A 73 -6.56 5.41 4.70
N LEU A 74 -6.20 5.20 3.43
CA LEU A 74 -6.14 3.86 2.84
C LEU A 74 -5.09 2.97 3.52
N HIS A 75 -3.92 3.51 3.88
CA HIS A 75 -2.90 2.76 4.63
C HIS A 75 -3.48 2.19 5.93
N LEU A 76 -4.17 3.02 6.70
CA LEU A 76 -4.76 2.60 7.99
C LEU A 76 -5.87 1.58 7.78
N ALA A 77 -6.72 1.79 6.78
CA ALA A 77 -7.81 0.87 6.46
C ALA A 77 -7.29 -0.52 6.09
N LYS A 78 -6.27 -0.60 5.22
CA LYS A 78 -5.66 -1.88 4.82
C LYS A 78 -4.90 -2.54 5.97
N PHE A 79 -4.10 -1.79 6.73
CA PHE A 79 -3.38 -2.32 7.90
C PHE A 79 -4.33 -2.93 8.95
N LYS A 80 -5.50 -2.33 9.16
CA LYS A 80 -6.52 -2.81 10.10
C LYS A 80 -7.49 -3.84 9.50
N GLY A 81 -7.33 -4.24 8.24
CA GLY A 81 -8.24 -5.17 7.57
C GLY A 81 -9.66 -4.64 7.34
N LEU A 82 -9.85 -3.32 7.34
CA LEU A 82 -11.14 -2.65 7.18
C LEU A 82 -11.56 -2.62 5.70
N ARG A 83 -11.93 -3.79 5.16
CA ARG A 83 -12.19 -3.99 3.72
C ARG A 83 -13.17 -2.96 3.14
N GLU A 84 -14.35 -2.81 3.74
CA GLU A 84 -15.39 -1.91 3.22
C GLU A 84 -14.95 -0.44 3.20
N ILE A 85 -14.21 0.01 4.22
CA ILE A 85 -13.66 1.36 4.27
C ILE A 85 -12.60 1.54 3.20
N ALA A 86 -11.71 0.55 3.04
CA ALA A 86 -10.66 0.61 2.05
C ALA A 86 -11.22 0.65 0.62
N ASP A 87 -12.26 -0.14 0.34
CA ASP A 87 -12.92 -0.18 -0.96
C ASP A 87 -13.68 1.13 -1.23
N TYR A 88 -14.34 1.70 -0.21
CA TYR A 88 -14.96 3.01 -0.31
C TYR A 88 -13.93 4.12 -0.58
N LEU A 89 -12.80 4.14 0.13
CA LEU A 89 -11.74 5.13 -0.13
C LEU A 89 -11.19 5.00 -1.56
N MET A 90 -10.96 3.76 -2.04
CA MET A 90 -10.49 3.52 -3.41
C MET A 90 -11.44 4.04 -4.49
N SER A 91 -12.75 4.03 -4.25
CA SER A 91 -13.74 4.58 -5.18
C SER A 91 -13.88 6.11 -5.12
N HIS A 92 -13.15 6.79 -4.23
CA HIS A 92 -13.30 8.23 -3.96
C HIS A 92 -12.01 9.03 -4.11
N GLY A 93 -11.23 8.77 -5.17
CA GLY A 93 -10.10 9.64 -5.54
C GLY A 93 -8.80 9.39 -4.80
N VAL A 94 -8.59 8.17 -4.28
CA VAL A 94 -7.28 7.76 -3.77
C VAL A 94 -6.24 7.81 -4.89
N ILE A 95 -5.11 8.45 -4.60
CA ILE A 95 -3.93 8.45 -5.44
C ILE A 95 -2.98 7.36 -4.93
N LEU A 96 -2.78 6.33 -5.75
CA LEU A 96 -1.81 5.29 -5.44
C LEU A 96 -0.39 5.79 -5.72
N PRO A 97 0.58 5.45 -4.84
CA PRO A 97 1.96 5.80 -5.08
C PRO A 97 2.45 5.10 -6.35
N THR A 98 3.01 5.88 -7.26
CA THR A 98 3.56 5.39 -8.52
C THR A 98 5.03 5.81 -8.56
N PRO A 99 5.98 4.86 -8.46
CA PRO A 99 7.40 5.20 -8.53
C PRO A 99 7.78 5.63 -9.95
N SER A 100 8.83 6.43 -10.05
CA SER A 100 9.48 6.69 -11.33
C SER A 100 9.99 5.38 -11.95
N PRO A 101 10.03 5.26 -13.30
CA PRO A 101 10.58 4.09 -13.95
C PRO A 101 12.03 3.83 -13.53
N ILE A 102 12.37 2.57 -13.29
CA ILE A 102 13.71 2.16 -12.84
C ILE A 102 14.50 1.39 -13.88
N SER A 103 13.88 0.99 -14.99
CA SER A 103 14.48 0.13 -16.01
C SER A 103 15.91 0.56 -16.37
N MET A 104 16.13 1.83 -16.74
CA MET A 104 17.45 2.37 -17.12
C MET A 104 18.50 2.35 -16.00
N LYS A 105 18.09 2.21 -14.74
CA LYS A 105 18.99 2.17 -13.57
C LYS A 105 19.48 0.76 -13.25
N LEU A 106 18.84 -0.27 -13.81
CA LEU A 106 19.17 -1.67 -13.53
C LEU A 106 20.55 -2.07 -14.07
N ALA A 107 20.97 -1.49 -15.20
CA ALA A 107 22.27 -1.78 -15.81
C ALA A 107 23.47 -1.45 -14.90
N THR A 108 23.30 -0.51 -13.96
CA THR A 108 24.32 -0.09 -13.00
C THR A 108 24.01 -0.51 -11.56
N ALA A 109 23.03 -1.40 -11.37
CA ALA A 109 22.61 -1.82 -10.05
C ALA A 109 23.66 -2.69 -9.35
N ASP A 110 23.68 -2.63 -8.02
CA ASP A 110 24.53 -3.45 -7.17
C ASP A 110 23.80 -4.74 -6.78
N ILE A 111 24.05 -5.81 -7.53
CA ILE A 111 23.40 -7.12 -7.38
C ILE A 111 23.66 -7.70 -5.99
N GLU A 112 24.85 -7.48 -5.41
CA GLU A 112 25.22 -8.05 -4.12
C GLU A 112 24.52 -7.35 -2.96
N LYS A 113 24.35 -6.02 -3.06
CA LYS A 113 23.43 -5.30 -2.16
C LYS A 113 21.99 -5.77 -2.33
N GLY A 114 21.57 -6.04 -3.57
CA GLY A 114 20.25 -6.62 -3.87
C GLY A 114 20.02 -7.95 -3.16
N ARG A 115 20.99 -8.86 -3.24
CA ARG A 115 20.99 -10.16 -2.55
C ARG A 115 20.92 -9.99 -1.02
N THR A 116 21.65 -9.02 -0.48
CA THR A 116 21.62 -8.69 0.95
C THR A 116 20.24 -8.19 1.39
N SER A 117 19.65 -7.26 0.63
CA SER A 117 18.28 -6.78 0.86
C SER A 117 17.25 -7.90 0.75
N PHE A 118 17.36 -8.78 -0.24
CA PHE A 118 16.50 -9.96 -0.38
C PHE A 118 16.58 -10.85 0.86
N THR A 119 17.78 -11.10 1.36
CA THR A 119 18.01 -11.97 2.53
C THR A 119 17.29 -11.43 3.76
N ARG A 120 17.36 -10.11 3.98
CA ARG A 120 16.72 -9.43 5.11
C ARG A 120 15.20 -9.32 4.95
N LEU A 121 14.71 -9.03 3.75
CA LEU A 121 13.32 -8.64 3.53
C LEU A 121 12.41 -9.77 3.07
N CYS A 122 12.95 -10.70 2.28
CA CYS A 122 12.15 -11.62 1.47
C CYS A 122 12.44 -13.10 1.77
N ALA A 123 13.67 -13.47 2.14
CA ALA A 123 14.08 -14.88 2.28
C ALA A 123 13.30 -15.67 3.35
N GLY A 124 12.77 -14.98 4.38
CA GLY A 124 11.88 -15.59 5.36
C GLY A 124 10.55 -16.06 4.77
N CYS A 125 10.00 -15.33 3.79
CA CYS A 125 8.69 -15.60 3.19
C CYS A 125 8.76 -16.28 1.83
N HIS A 126 9.91 -16.28 1.16
CA HIS A 126 10.04 -16.70 -0.24
C HIS A 126 11.19 -17.70 -0.45
N ASN A 127 11.02 -18.59 -1.42
CA ASN A 127 12.09 -19.36 -2.03
C ASN A 127 12.55 -18.69 -3.33
N VAL A 128 13.74 -19.03 -3.78
CA VAL A 128 14.35 -18.52 -5.03
C VAL A 128 15.09 -19.60 -5.79
N GLU A 129 14.79 -20.88 -5.54
CA GLU A 129 15.42 -21.98 -6.26
C GLU A 129 14.52 -22.43 -7.43
N PRO A 130 15.09 -22.91 -8.55
CA PRO A 130 14.33 -23.33 -9.72
C PRO A 130 13.18 -24.30 -9.42
N GLN A 131 13.41 -25.22 -8.49
CA GLN A 131 12.45 -26.23 -8.04
C GLN A 131 11.96 -25.99 -6.61
N GLY A 132 12.21 -24.79 -6.08
CA GLY A 132 11.77 -24.42 -4.75
C GLY A 132 10.25 -24.41 -4.65
N GLY A 133 9.71 -24.97 -3.56
CA GLY A 133 8.28 -24.86 -3.25
C GLY A 133 7.86 -23.42 -2.90
N THR A 134 6.57 -23.22 -2.64
CA THR A 134 6.08 -21.99 -2.00
C THR A 134 6.33 -22.02 -0.49
N LYS A 135 6.51 -20.85 0.13
CA LYS A 135 6.53 -20.67 1.60
C LYS A 135 5.26 -19.91 1.99
N THR A 136 5.36 -18.95 2.92
CA THR A 136 4.32 -17.93 3.17
C THR A 136 3.94 -17.19 1.89
N GLY A 137 4.92 -16.88 1.05
CA GLY A 137 4.74 -16.28 -0.27
C GLY A 137 5.09 -17.23 -1.43
N PRO A 138 4.83 -16.80 -2.68
CA PRO A 138 5.22 -17.55 -3.88
C PRO A 138 6.74 -17.71 -3.97
N ASN A 139 7.20 -18.76 -4.64
CA ASN A 139 8.60 -18.84 -5.06
C ASN A 139 8.89 -17.68 -6.04
N LEU A 140 10.02 -16.99 -5.89
CA LEU A 140 10.40 -15.86 -6.74
C LEU A 140 11.42 -16.23 -7.82
N TRP A 141 11.77 -17.50 -8.00
CA TRP A 141 12.51 -17.95 -9.17
C TRP A 141 11.74 -17.58 -10.45
N SER A 142 12.48 -17.00 -11.39
CA SER A 142 11.99 -16.43 -12.65
C SER A 142 10.89 -15.40 -12.47
N VAL A 143 10.79 -14.73 -11.30
CA VAL A 143 9.68 -13.79 -11.05
C VAL A 143 9.66 -12.70 -12.10
N VAL A 144 10.81 -12.15 -12.48
CA VAL A 144 10.92 -11.21 -13.60
C VAL A 144 10.63 -11.96 -14.90
N GLY A 145 9.52 -11.64 -15.55
CA GLY A 145 9.07 -12.28 -16.79
C GLY A 145 8.13 -13.47 -16.60
N ARG A 146 7.81 -13.89 -15.38
CA ARG A 146 6.76 -14.89 -15.13
C ARG A 146 5.39 -14.26 -15.07
N ASP A 147 4.38 -15.00 -15.51
CA ASP A 147 2.97 -14.62 -15.40
C ASP A 147 2.62 -14.21 -13.96
N LYS A 148 1.90 -13.09 -13.85
CA LYS A 148 1.40 -12.58 -12.58
C LYS A 148 0.37 -13.55 -12.01
N ALA A 149 0.33 -13.66 -10.67
CA ALA A 149 -0.60 -14.52 -9.93
C ALA A 149 -0.70 -15.98 -10.43
N SER A 150 0.39 -16.57 -10.93
CA SER A 150 0.35 -17.83 -11.70
C SER A 150 0.59 -19.11 -10.90
N MET A 151 0.97 -19.04 -9.61
CA MET A 151 1.26 -20.25 -8.85
C MET A 151 -0.02 -20.90 -8.31
N THR A 152 -0.31 -22.12 -8.77
CA THR A 152 -1.55 -22.86 -8.49
C THR A 152 -1.82 -23.18 -7.01
N LYS A 153 -0.79 -23.19 -6.16
CA LYS A 153 -0.90 -23.45 -4.71
C LYS A 153 -0.93 -22.17 -3.86
N MET A 154 -1.04 -20.99 -4.48
CA MET A 154 -1.12 -19.71 -3.78
C MET A 154 -2.53 -19.13 -3.84
N ARG A 155 -2.95 -18.50 -2.74
CA ARG A 155 -4.13 -17.62 -2.74
C ARG A 155 -3.68 -16.20 -2.97
N TYR A 156 -4.05 -15.64 -4.11
CA TYR A 156 -3.80 -14.25 -4.46
C TYR A 156 -5.00 -13.37 -4.11
N SER A 157 -4.78 -12.07 -3.95
CA SER A 157 -5.88 -11.11 -3.80
C SER A 157 -6.59 -10.91 -5.14
N ASP A 158 -7.88 -10.56 -5.09
CA ASP A 158 -8.65 -10.23 -6.29
C ASP A 158 -7.97 -9.14 -7.13
N THR A 159 -7.36 -8.15 -6.47
CA THR A 159 -6.58 -7.11 -7.14
C THR A 159 -5.42 -7.70 -7.93
N LEU A 160 -4.61 -8.57 -7.32
CA LEU A 160 -3.43 -9.12 -7.98
C LEU A 160 -3.82 -10.13 -9.08
N LEU A 161 -4.93 -10.84 -8.91
CA LEU A 161 -5.53 -11.68 -9.95
C LEU A 161 -5.99 -10.86 -11.16
N GLY A 162 -6.39 -9.60 -10.95
CA GLY A 162 -6.71 -8.66 -12.03
C GLY A 162 -5.49 -8.06 -12.73
N TRP A 163 -4.26 -8.29 -12.25
CA TRP A 163 -3.06 -7.84 -12.96
C TRP A 163 -2.71 -8.85 -14.05
N GLU A 164 -2.92 -8.47 -15.31
CA GLU A 164 -2.64 -9.32 -16.46
C GLU A 164 -1.16 -9.32 -16.88
N GLY A 165 -0.78 -10.34 -17.64
CA GLY A 165 0.54 -10.50 -18.25
C GLY A 165 1.64 -10.95 -17.28
N VAL A 166 2.89 -10.67 -17.65
CA VAL A 166 4.08 -11.06 -16.88
C VAL A 166 4.53 -9.96 -15.92
N TRP A 167 5.23 -10.31 -14.86
CA TRP A 167 5.90 -9.35 -13.99
C TRP A 167 7.05 -8.65 -14.73
N THR A 168 6.87 -7.38 -15.05
CA THR A 168 7.93 -6.51 -15.58
C THR A 168 8.77 -5.90 -14.45
N TYR A 169 9.89 -5.26 -14.81
CA TYR A 169 10.67 -4.45 -13.86
C TYR A 169 9.83 -3.36 -13.21
N GLU A 170 8.95 -2.71 -13.97
CA GLU A 170 8.12 -1.62 -13.46
C GLU A 170 6.93 -2.13 -12.64
N ASP A 171 6.38 -3.30 -12.96
CA ASP A 171 5.39 -3.94 -12.10
C ASP A 171 5.99 -4.27 -10.72
N LEU A 172 7.21 -4.83 -10.69
CA LEU A 172 7.91 -5.12 -9.44
C LEU A 172 8.29 -3.83 -8.70
N ASN A 173 8.72 -2.78 -9.40
CA ASN A 173 9.01 -1.48 -8.81
C ASN A 173 7.78 -0.88 -8.12
N LYS A 174 6.63 -0.88 -8.81
CA LYS A 174 5.34 -0.41 -8.29
C LYS A 174 4.86 -1.27 -7.13
N TYR A 175 4.94 -2.59 -7.26
CA TYR A 175 4.51 -3.50 -6.21
C TYR A 175 5.37 -3.34 -4.96
N LEU A 176 6.70 -3.38 -5.09
CA LEU A 176 7.63 -3.33 -3.97
C LEU A 176 7.68 -1.97 -3.28
N LEU A 177 7.25 -0.87 -3.93
CA LEU A 177 7.20 0.44 -3.28
C LEU A 177 6.34 0.40 -2.00
N GLU A 178 5.06 0.02 -2.13
CA GLU A 178 4.11 -0.12 -1.02
C GLU A 178 3.05 -1.20 -1.34
N PRO A 179 3.37 -2.50 -1.21
CA PRO A 179 2.55 -3.61 -1.74
C PRO A 179 1.08 -3.59 -1.28
N MET A 180 0.84 -3.32 0.02
CA MET A 180 -0.51 -3.30 0.58
C MET A 180 -1.36 -2.13 0.08
N VAL A 181 -0.71 -1.06 -0.39
CA VAL A 181 -1.37 0.14 -0.92
C VAL A 181 -1.59 0.00 -2.42
N THR A 182 -0.56 -0.39 -3.17
CA THR A 182 -0.63 -0.51 -4.63
C THR A 182 -1.37 -1.75 -5.08
N THR A 183 -1.43 -2.78 -4.25
CA THR A 183 -2.09 -4.07 -4.54
C THR A 183 -2.97 -4.54 -3.37
N PRO A 184 -4.15 -3.94 -3.18
CA PRO A 184 -5.10 -4.31 -2.14
C PRO A 184 -5.34 -5.81 -1.96
N GLY A 185 -5.41 -6.26 -0.70
CA GLY A 185 -5.70 -7.64 -0.32
C GLY A 185 -4.46 -8.55 -0.26
N VAL A 186 -3.29 -8.04 -0.66
CA VAL A 186 -2.00 -8.67 -0.37
C VAL A 186 -1.65 -8.40 1.09
N TYR A 187 -1.18 -9.43 1.78
CA TYR A 187 -0.61 -9.31 3.12
C TYR A 187 0.90 -9.52 3.05
N MET A 188 1.66 -8.51 3.49
CA MET A 188 3.11 -8.60 3.69
C MET A 188 3.43 -8.06 5.07
N GLU A 189 4.27 -8.80 5.81
CA GLU A 189 4.77 -8.35 7.13
C GLU A 189 5.61 -7.07 7.01
N MET A 190 6.27 -6.90 5.86
CA MET A 190 7.07 -5.73 5.54
C MET A 190 6.25 -4.68 4.76
N PRO A 191 6.46 -3.38 5.02
CA PRO A 191 5.69 -2.31 4.39
C PRO A 191 6.00 -2.11 2.89
N GLY A 192 7.00 -2.81 2.35
CA GLY A 192 7.61 -2.57 1.04
C GLY A 192 9.08 -2.19 1.16
N VAL A 193 9.61 -1.62 0.09
CA VAL A 193 10.99 -1.15 -0.06
C VAL A 193 10.90 0.29 -0.58
N PRO A 194 10.73 1.29 0.28
CA PRO A 194 10.47 2.67 -0.16
C PRO A 194 11.71 3.37 -0.76
N ASP A 195 12.92 2.96 -0.37
CA ASP A 195 14.15 3.46 -0.96
C ASP A 195 14.33 2.95 -2.40
N GLU A 196 14.51 3.86 -3.35
CA GLU A 196 14.60 3.51 -4.77
C GLU A 196 15.89 2.75 -5.10
N THR A 197 17.01 3.12 -4.51
CA THR A 197 18.30 2.45 -4.76
C THR A 197 18.24 1.00 -4.28
N GLU A 198 17.66 0.80 -3.09
CA GLU A 198 17.42 -0.52 -2.54
C GLU A 198 16.47 -1.35 -3.42
N ARG A 199 15.36 -0.75 -3.92
CA ARG A 199 14.47 -1.44 -4.88
C ARG A 199 15.18 -1.84 -6.16
N VAL A 200 15.95 -0.93 -6.75
CA VAL A 200 16.71 -1.17 -7.98
C VAL A 200 17.66 -2.35 -7.80
N ASN A 201 18.45 -2.34 -6.72
CA ASN A 201 19.38 -3.43 -6.41
C ASN A 201 18.64 -4.76 -6.17
N LEU A 202 17.55 -4.74 -5.40
CA LEU A 202 16.74 -5.92 -5.13
C LEU A 202 16.14 -6.52 -6.42
N ILE A 203 15.58 -5.68 -7.30
CA ILE A 203 15.00 -6.12 -8.57
C ILE A 203 16.08 -6.63 -9.53
N ALA A 204 17.26 -6.00 -9.56
CA ALA A 204 18.40 -6.50 -10.33
C ALA A 204 18.86 -7.89 -9.85
N TYR A 205 18.88 -8.13 -8.54
CA TYR A 205 19.12 -9.46 -7.99
C TYR A 205 18.00 -10.45 -8.37
N LEU A 206 16.72 -10.07 -8.28
CA LEU A 206 15.63 -10.94 -8.71
C LEU A 206 15.72 -11.30 -10.21
N HIS A 207 16.26 -10.43 -11.04
CA HIS A 207 16.52 -10.70 -12.45
C HIS A 207 17.59 -11.79 -12.65
N THR A 208 18.61 -11.89 -11.77
CA THR A 208 19.61 -12.97 -11.87
C THR A 208 19.06 -14.35 -11.50
N LEU A 209 17.87 -14.42 -10.91
CA LEU A 209 17.22 -15.65 -10.48
C LEU A 209 16.33 -16.24 -11.58
N SER A 210 16.93 -16.57 -12.73
CA SER A 210 16.23 -17.15 -13.88
C SER A 210 17.20 -17.93 -14.76
N ASP A 211 16.73 -19.04 -15.35
CA ASP A 211 17.49 -19.75 -16.40
C ASP A 211 17.48 -18.99 -17.74
N LYS A 212 16.53 -18.08 -17.91
CA LYS A 212 16.33 -17.26 -19.12
C LYS A 212 15.99 -15.83 -18.71
N PRO A 213 16.96 -15.08 -18.18
CA PRO A 213 16.70 -13.73 -17.70
C PRO A 213 16.27 -12.81 -18.86
N ILE A 214 15.24 -11.98 -18.64
CA ILE A 214 14.88 -10.89 -19.56
C ILE A 214 16.08 -9.94 -19.67
N PRO A 215 16.54 -9.52 -20.86
CA PRO A 215 17.67 -8.61 -20.98
C PRO A 215 17.46 -7.32 -20.17
N LEU A 216 18.52 -6.88 -19.48
CA LEU A 216 18.52 -5.54 -18.91
C LEU A 216 18.45 -4.50 -20.05
N PRO A 217 17.71 -3.40 -19.84
CA PRO A 217 17.56 -2.31 -20.81
C PRO A 217 18.84 -1.51 -21.00
#